data_AF-A0A810DT79-F1
#
_entry.id   AF-A0A810DT79-F1
#
_cell.length_a   1.000
_cell.length_b   1.000
_cell.length_c   1.000
_cell.angle_alpha   90.00
_cell.angle_beta   90.00
_cell.angle_gamma   90.00
#
_symmetry.space_group_name_H-M   'P 1'
#
loop_
_entity.id
_entity.type
_entity.pdbx_description
1 polymer ?
#
loop_
_entity_poly.entity_id
_entity_poly.type
_entity_poly.pdbx_seq_one_letter_code
_entity_poly.pdbx_strand_id
1 'polypeptide(L)'
;MPQQLVVLQAMYTDGFESHDVTHFVNQFVIDNQLTFILNDQTLPHRIQSKRIKLLLIKYQIPSGTYAAYVLQDDLLVINLDSEGYDLSPGELEFVCSAYGNERKHQNIMNKMKHYQYFKWSISP
;
A
#
# COMPACT_ATOMS: atom_id res chain seq x y z
N MET A 1 -3.56 24.64 -11.23
CA MET A 1 -4.01 24.69 -9.82
C MET A 1 -2.84 24.27 -8.93
N PRO A 2 -2.76 24.70 -7.65
CA PRO A 2 -1.70 24.21 -6.76
C PRO A 2 -1.83 22.70 -6.54
N GLN A 3 -0.69 22.02 -6.40
CA GLN A 3 -0.66 20.59 -6.08
C GLN A 3 -1.07 20.39 -4.62
N GLN A 4 -2.10 19.58 -4.41
CA GLN A 4 -2.73 19.25 -3.13
C GLN A 4 -2.56 17.78 -2.77
N LEU A 5 -2.40 16.90 -3.76
CA LEU A 5 -2.03 15.50 -3.54
C LEU A 5 -0.50 15.38 -3.43
N VAL A 6 -0.03 14.84 -2.31
CA VAL A 6 1.39 14.63 -2.05
C VAL A 6 1.60 13.21 -1.56
N VAL A 7 2.52 12.46 -2.19
CA VAL A 7 2.96 11.16 -1.65
C VAL A 7 4.02 11.44 -0.59
N LEU A 8 3.71 11.10 0.67
CA LEU A 8 4.59 11.31 1.81
C LEU A 8 5.61 10.17 1.94
N GLN A 9 5.20 8.95 1.60
CA GLN A 9 6.05 7.77 1.62
C GLN A 9 5.54 6.75 0.61
N ALA A 10 6.43 6.08 -0.10
CA ALA A 10 6.13 4.92 -0.92
C ALA A 10 7.21 3.85 -0.76
N MET A 11 6.82 2.64 -0.38
CA MET A 11 7.71 1.53 -0.09
C MET A 11 7.36 0.33 -0.99
N TYR A 12 8.27 -0.04 -1.88
CA TYR A 12 8.14 -1.26 -2.67
C TYR A 12 8.77 -2.43 -1.93
N THR A 13 8.02 -3.50 -1.70
CA THR A 13 8.45 -4.59 -0.83
C THR A 13 7.87 -5.94 -1.25
N ASP A 14 8.55 -7.02 -0.89
CA ASP A 14 8.04 -8.39 -0.94
C ASP A 14 7.79 -8.99 0.46
N GLY A 15 7.83 -8.15 1.50
CA GLY A 15 7.75 -8.51 2.92
C GLY A 15 9.09 -8.92 3.55
N PHE A 16 10.14 -9.13 2.75
CA PHE A 16 11.50 -9.41 3.24
C PHE A 16 12.48 -8.30 2.81
N GLU A 17 12.45 -7.93 1.54
CA GLU A 17 13.22 -6.82 0.96
C GLU A 17 12.29 -5.61 0.77
N SER A 18 12.84 -4.40 0.97
CA SER A 18 12.07 -3.15 0.92
C SER A 18 12.92 -2.01 0.36
N HIS A 19 12.33 -1.22 -0.55
CA HIS A 19 12.96 -0.08 -1.21
C HIS A 19 12.06 1.15 -1.10
N ASP A 20 12.62 2.26 -0.59
CA ASP A 20 11.95 3.55 -0.62
C ASP A 20 11.96 4.09 -2.05
N VAL A 21 10.76 4.27 -2.61
CA VAL A 21 10.52 4.75 -3.97
C VAL A 21 9.68 6.03 -3.96
N THR A 22 9.62 6.74 -2.83
CA THR A 22 8.78 7.93 -2.62
C THR A 22 9.01 9.01 -3.67
N HIS A 23 10.28 9.33 -3.95
CA HIS A 23 10.60 10.35 -4.94
C HIS A 23 10.16 9.94 -6.35
N PHE A 24 10.37 8.67 -6.71
CA PHE A 24 9.99 8.12 -8.01
C PHE A 24 8.47 8.15 -8.21
N VAL A 25 7.70 7.66 -7.23
CA VAL A 25 6.22 7.63 -7.31
C VAL A 25 5.63 9.04 -7.36
N ASN A 26 6.20 10.02 -6.65
CA ASN A 26 5.75 11.42 -6.71
C ASN A 26 5.83 12.02 -8.12
N GLN A 27 6.72 11.54 -9.00
CA GLN A 27 6.82 12.03 -10.38
C GLN A 27 5.57 11.70 -11.23
N PHE A 28 4.74 10.75 -10.77
CA PHE A 28 3.51 10.33 -11.44
C PHE A 28 2.27 11.07 -10.94
N VAL A 29 2.44 12.05 -10.03
CA VAL A 29 1.35 12.93 -9.60
C VAL A 29 1.17 14.04 -10.64
N ILE A 30 0.05 14.01 -11.35
CA ILE A 30 -0.30 15.00 -12.37
C ILE A 30 -1.71 15.50 -12.05
N ASP A 31 -1.89 16.82 -11.99
CA ASP A 31 -3.20 17.46 -11.73
C ASP A 31 -3.95 16.87 -10.52
N ASN A 32 -3.23 16.65 -9.42
CA ASN A 32 -3.76 16.06 -8.17
C ASN A 32 -4.27 14.63 -8.30
N GLN A 33 -3.78 13.89 -9.29
CA GLN A 33 -4.05 12.48 -9.47
C GLN A 33 -2.73 11.70 -9.58
N LEU A 34 -2.62 10.63 -8.80
CA LEU A 34 -1.60 9.60 -8.97
C LEU A 34 -2.23 8.44 -9.72
N THR A 35 -1.67 8.10 -10.88
CA THR A 35 -2.01 6.89 -11.62
C THR A 35 -0.73 6.09 -11.82
N PHE A 36 -0.66 4.90 -11.23
CA PHE A 36 0.59 4.13 -11.18
C PHE A 36 0.32 2.64 -11.32
N ILE A 37 0.98 1.99 -12.29
CA ILE A 37 0.97 0.53 -12.43
C ILE A 37 2.23 -0.01 -11.77
N LEU A 38 2.07 -0.87 -10.77
CA LEU A 38 3.21 -1.50 -10.12
C LEU A 38 3.76 -2.62 -11.00
N ASN A 39 4.88 -2.37 -11.66
CA ASN A 39 5.55 -3.35 -12.50
C ASN A 39 7.04 -3.40 -12.13
N ASP A 40 7.61 -4.60 -12.06
CA ASP A 40 9.03 -4.83 -11.78
C ASP A 40 9.97 -4.15 -12.80
N GLN A 41 9.45 -3.75 -13.97
CA GLN A 41 10.18 -3.02 -15.01
C GLN A 41 10.12 -1.49 -14.86
N THR A 42 9.12 -0.95 -14.16
CA THR A 42 8.94 0.50 -14.02
C THR A 42 9.69 1.06 -12.84
N LEU A 43 9.95 0.25 -11.81
CA LEU A 43 10.61 0.70 -10.59
C LEU A 43 12.15 0.81 -10.74
N PRO A 44 12.78 1.75 -10.00
CA PRO A 44 14.23 1.90 -9.98
C PRO A 44 14.97 0.73 -9.32
N HIS A 45 14.26 -0.06 -8.52
CA HIS A 45 14.77 -1.23 -7.82
C HIS A 45 13.97 -2.46 -8.20
N ARG A 46 14.67 -3.59 -8.36
CA ARG A 46 14.05 -4.86 -8.68
C ARG A 46 14.27 -5.84 -7.55
N ILE A 47 13.19 -6.36 -6.98
CA ILE A 47 13.25 -7.42 -5.99
C ILE A 47 13.29 -8.77 -6.71
N GLN A 48 14.37 -9.53 -6.53
CA GLN A 48 14.54 -10.84 -7.17
C GLN A 48 13.94 -11.96 -6.33
N SER A 49 12.61 -11.99 -6.24
CA SER A 49 11.90 -13.04 -5.51
C SER A 49 10.60 -13.44 -6.20
N LYS A 50 10.06 -14.59 -5.80
CA LYS A 50 8.73 -15.08 -6.21
C LYS A 50 7.64 -14.70 -5.21
N ARG A 51 7.96 -13.90 -4.18
CA ARG A 51 6.99 -13.51 -3.15
C ARG A 51 6.02 -12.49 -3.74
N ILE A 52 4.90 -12.30 -3.04
CA ILE A 52 3.95 -11.24 -3.39
C ILE A 52 4.67 -9.91 -3.24
N LYS A 53 4.71 -9.12 -4.31
CA LYS A 53 5.29 -7.79 -4.29
C LYS A 53 4.17 -6.76 -4.27
N LEU A 54 4.36 -5.71 -3.50
CA LEU A 54 3.40 -4.64 -3.35
C LEU A 54 4.11 -3.30 -3.15
N LEU A 55 3.36 -2.24 -3.41
CA LEU A 55 3.73 -0.87 -3.10
C LEU A 55 2.83 -0.40 -1.98
N LEU A 56 3.42 -0.07 -0.83
CA LEU A 56 2.75 0.58 0.29
C LEU A 56 2.91 2.08 0.13
N ILE A 57 1.82 2.84 0.29
CA ILE A 57 1.81 4.28 0.01
C ILE A 57 1.16 5.00 1.17
N LYS A 58 1.80 6.06 1.64
CA LYS A 58 1.23 7.08 2.51
C LYS A 58 1.12 8.37 1.72
N TYR A 59 -0.06 8.98 1.69
CA TYR A 59 -0.32 10.19 0.94
C TYR A 59 -1.15 11.18 1.74
N GLN A 60 -1.06 12.45 1.35
CA GLN A 60 -1.82 13.55 1.93
C GLN A 60 -2.63 14.24 0.84
N ILE A 61 -3.88 14.53 1.17
CA ILE A 61 -4.83 15.34 0.41
C ILE A 61 -5.49 16.34 1.38
N PRO A 62 -6.28 17.33 0.92
CA PRO A 62 -6.86 18.35 1.80
C PRO A 62 -7.72 17.78 2.94
N SER A 63 -8.36 16.63 2.74
CA SER A 63 -9.21 15.99 3.76
C SER A 63 -8.41 15.27 4.86
N GLY A 64 -7.14 14.92 4.63
CA GLY A 64 -6.37 14.14 5.60
C GLY A 64 -5.15 13.44 5.04
N THR A 65 -4.62 12.53 5.87
CA THR A 65 -3.47 11.68 5.55
C THR A 65 -3.92 10.22 5.57
N TYR A 66 -3.62 9.50 4.50
CA TYR A 66 -4.14 8.16 4.27
C TYR A 66 -3.02 7.21 3.85
N ALA A 67 -3.27 5.91 4.01
CA ALA A 67 -2.49 4.84 3.44
C ALA A 67 -3.27 4.11 2.34
N ALA A 68 -2.54 3.55 1.38
CA ALA A 68 -3.05 2.64 0.38
C ALA A 68 -1.99 1.59 0.06
N TYR A 69 -2.39 0.54 -0.65
CA TYR A 69 -1.46 -0.42 -1.24
C TYR A 69 -1.92 -0.85 -2.62
N VAL A 70 -0.99 -1.29 -3.44
CA VAL A 70 -1.27 -1.93 -4.74
C VAL A 70 -0.36 -3.14 -4.92
N LEU A 71 -0.91 -4.22 -5.48
CA LEU A 71 -0.15 -5.43 -5.79
C LEU A 71 0.56 -5.29 -7.14
N GLN A 72 1.57 -6.12 -7.36
CA GLN A 72 2.23 -6.19 -8.65
C GLN A 72 1.21 -6.46 -9.77
N ASP A 73 1.40 -5.78 -10.89
CA ASP A 73 0.59 -5.82 -12.12
C ASP A 73 -0.81 -5.20 -12.00
N ASP A 74 -1.15 -4.64 -10.83
CA ASP A 74 -2.39 -3.88 -10.61
C ASP A 74 -2.19 -2.37 -10.80
N LEU A 75 -3.29 -1.68 -11.10
CA LEU A 75 -3.35 -0.23 -11.24
C LEU A 75 -3.76 0.43 -9.92
N LEU A 76 -2.93 1.37 -9.46
CA LEU A 76 -3.27 2.32 -8.41
C LEU A 76 -3.81 3.61 -9.03
N VAL A 77 -4.94 4.08 -8.50
CA VAL A 77 -5.46 5.43 -8.78
C VAL A 77 -5.75 6.10 -7.44
N ILE A 78 -5.15 7.27 -7.20
CA ILE A 78 -5.44 8.14 -6.05
C ILE A 78 -5.71 9.55 -6.58
N ASN A 79 -6.78 10.16 -6.11
CA ASN A 79 -7.16 11.56 -6.38
C ASN A 79 -7.63 12.23 -5.09
N LEU A 80 -8.10 13.48 -5.18
CA LEU A 80 -8.55 14.26 -4.03
C LEU A 80 -9.81 13.71 -3.33
N ASP A 81 -10.53 12.80 -3.98
CA ASP A 81 -11.72 12.13 -3.44
C ASP A 81 -11.42 10.70 -2.97
N SER A 82 -10.17 10.26 -3.10
CA SER A 82 -9.75 8.90 -2.74
C SER A 82 -9.50 8.79 -1.24
N GLU A 83 -10.48 8.26 -0.51
CA GLU A 83 -10.32 7.87 0.88
C GLU A 83 -9.66 6.49 0.97
N GLY A 84 -8.43 6.46 1.49
CA GLY A 84 -7.69 5.24 1.80
C GLY A 84 -7.90 4.82 3.26
N TYR A 85 -6.94 4.08 3.81
CA TYR A 85 -6.92 3.79 5.24
C TYR A 85 -6.51 5.07 5.99
N ASP A 86 -7.37 5.57 6.87
CA ASP A 86 -7.06 6.75 7.68
C ASP A 86 -5.87 6.45 8.61
N LEU A 87 -4.92 7.38 8.67
CA LEU A 87 -3.74 7.29 9.53
C LEU A 87 -3.84 8.18 10.77
N SER A 88 -5.06 8.59 11.13
CA SER A 88 -5.32 9.25 12.41
C SER A 88 -4.82 8.39 13.59
N PRO A 89 -4.32 9.01 14.68
CA PRO A 89 -3.70 8.29 15.79
C PRO A 89 -4.68 7.27 16.41
N GLY A 90 -4.33 5.99 16.39
CA GLY A 90 -5.21 4.91 16.81
C GLY A 90 -4.50 3.58 17.04
N GLU A 91 -5.27 2.50 17.11
CA GLU A 91 -4.77 1.13 17.25
C GLU A 91 -4.10 0.63 15.95
N LEU A 92 -3.28 -0.42 16.05
CA LEU A 92 -2.66 -1.06 14.88
C LEU A 92 -3.74 -1.60 13.92
N GLU A 93 -3.76 -1.12 12.67
CA GLU A 93 -4.66 -1.62 11.63
C GLU A 93 -3.92 -2.47 10.59
N PHE A 94 -4.50 -3.62 10.25
CA PHE A 94 -4.07 -4.40 9.09
C PHE A 94 -4.74 -3.85 7.83
N VAL A 95 -3.95 -3.25 6.93
CA VAL A 95 -4.44 -2.72 5.64
C VAL A 95 -4.47 -3.79 4.54
N CYS A 96 -3.57 -4.77 4.61
CA CYS A 96 -3.49 -5.88 3.67
C CYS A 96 -2.92 -7.13 4.34
N SER A 97 -3.40 -8.29 3.91
CA SER A 97 -2.82 -9.58 4.28
C SER A 97 -3.11 -10.62 3.21
N ALA A 98 -2.05 -11.26 2.74
CA ALA A 98 -2.13 -12.27 1.70
C ALA A 98 -1.25 -13.47 2.03
N TYR A 99 -1.73 -14.66 1.66
CA TYR A 99 -0.97 -15.91 1.78
C TYR A 99 -0.79 -16.55 0.41
N GLY A 100 0.47 -16.80 0.03
CA GLY A 100 0.82 -17.41 -1.25
C GLY A 100 2.09 -16.79 -1.86
N ASN A 101 2.10 -16.66 -3.19
CA ASN A 101 3.22 -16.14 -3.97
C ASN A 101 2.72 -15.24 -5.12
N GLU A 102 3.63 -14.70 -5.92
CA GLU A 102 3.30 -13.80 -7.05
C GLU A 102 2.31 -14.41 -8.07
N ARG A 103 2.26 -15.74 -8.22
CA ARG A 103 1.38 -16.41 -9.18
C ARG A 103 0.02 -16.79 -8.61
N LYS A 104 0.00 -17.16 -7.33
CA LYS A 104 -1.21 -17.61 -6.65
C LYS A 104 -1.15 -17.20 -5.19
N HIS A 105 -2.08 -16.33 -4.82
CA HIS A 105 -2.26 -15.88 -3.45
C HIS A 105 -3.74 -15.80 -3.10
N GLN A 106 -4.02 -15.82 -1.81
CA GLN A 106 -5.35 -15.59 -1.26
C GLN A 106 -5.30 -14.38 -0.36
N ASN A 107 -6.25 -13.47 -0.54
CA ASN A 107 -6.52 -12.45 0.46
C ASN A 107 -7.06 -13.14 1.73
N ILE A 108 -6.36 -12.97 2.85
CA ILE A 108 -6.72 -13.59 4.13
C ILE A 108 -7.26 -12.57 5.14
N MET A 109 -7.56 -11.34 4.71
CA MET A 109 -8.15 -10.30 5.56
C MET A 109 -9.44 -10.76 6.23
N ASN A 110 -10.28 -11.50 5.51
CA ASN A 110 -11.52 -12.05 6.09
C ASN A 110 -11.25 -13.06 7.21
N LYS A 111 -10.19 -13.88 7.08
CA LYS A 111 -9.77 -14.79 8.15
C LYS A 111 -9.23 -14.03 9.35
N MET A 112 -8.44 -12.98 9.13
CA MET A 112 -7.93 -12.13 10.22
C MET A 112 -9.05 -11.45 10.99
N LYS A 113 -10.02 -10.85 10.28
CA LYS A 113 -11.24 -10.27 10.89
C LYS A 113 -12.03 -11.32 11.69
N HIS A 114 -12.15 -12.53 11.15
CA HIS A 114 -12.78 -13.64 11.87
C HIS A 114 -12.07 -13.97 13.18
N TYR A 115 -10.72 -14.00 13.21
CA TYR A 115 -9.99 -14.29 14.46
C TYR A 115 -10.05 -13.14 15.48
N GLN A 116 -10.13 -11.89 15.04
CA GLN A 116 -10.29 -10.73 15.93
C GLN A 116 -11.55 -10.82 16.78
N TYR A 117 -12.63 -11.41 16.25
CA TYR A 117 -13.88 -11.66 16.99
C TYR A 117 -13.65 -12.44 18.29
N PHE A 118 -12.71 -13.38 18.29
CA PHE A 118 -12.53 -14.29 19.42
C PHE A 118 -11.68 -13.72 20.56
N LYS A 119 -11.07 -12.53 20.40
CA LYS A 119 -10.28 -11.83 21.43
C LYS A 119 -9.36 -12.77 22.23
N TRP A 120 -8.62 -13.64 21.53
CA TRP A 120 -7.74 -14.61 22.19
C TRP A 120 -6.71 -13.88 23.06
N SER A 121 -6.94 -13.84 24.36
CA SER A 121 -5.94 -13.45 25.34
C SER A 121 -4.96 -14.61 25.47
N ILE A 122 -3.68 -14.36 25.23
CA ILE A 122 -2.63 -15.31 25.59
C ILE A 122 -2.68 -15.39 27.12
N SER A 123 -3.09 -16.53 27.66
CA SER A 123 -2.90 -16.80 29.09
C SER A 123 -1.39 -16.84 29.36
N PRO A 124 -0.90 -16.13 30.39
CA PRO A 124 0.51 -16.10 30.75
C PRO A 124 1.04 -17.48 31.14
#